data_AF-A0A1G5T4V7-F1
#
_entry.id   AF-A0A1G5T4V7-F1
#
_cell.length_a   1.000
_cell.length_b   1.000
_cell.length_c   1.000
_cell.angle_alpha   90.00
_cell.angle_beta   90.00
_cell.angle_gamma   90.00
#
_symmetry.space_group_name_H-M   'P 1'
#
loop_
_entity.id
_entity.type
_entity.pdbx_description
1 polymer ?
#
loop_
_entity_poly.entity_id
_entity_poly.type
_entity_poly.pdbx_seq_one_letter_code
_entity_poly.pdbx_strand_id
1 'polypeptide(L)'
;MKNKRFSVEQIVAVLKQAELGMPVADLIRQVGISEQMFYRWKKQYAGMQSDQVRELKQLQEENGRPRSWLPCCAWTGNPAGGCHKKVARPSLKREVVDYIVSHYDLNMRRACRLMKQSRSVQYYQSVKDPKQALRGRMREIAQTRVR
;
A
#
# COMPACT_ATOMS: atom_id res chain seq x y z
N MET A 1 -24.60 15.42 -6.15
CA MET A 1 -24.33 14.56 -7.32
C MET A 1 -23.31 13.50 -6.94
N LYS A 2 -23.47 12.23 -7.35
CA LYS A 2 -22.47 11.18 -7.08
C LYS A 2 -21.21 11.50 -7.89
N ASN A 3 -20.07 11.69 -7.22
CA ASN A 3 -18.79 11.93 -7.89
C ASN A 3 -18.35 10.65 -8.61
N LYS A 4 -18.66 10.53 -9.90
CA LYS A 4 -18.09 9.47 -10.75
C LYS A 4 -16.60 9.75 -10.91
N ARG A 5 -15.76 8.80 -10.52
CA ARG A 5 -14.32 8.84 -10.77
C ARG A 5 -14.08 8.30 -12.17
N PHE A 6 -13.58 9.13 -13.08
CA PHE A 6 -13.16 8.71 -14.41
C PHE A 6 -11.73 8.16 -14.35
N SER A 7 -11.47 7.07 -15.07
CA SER A 7 -10.10 6.59 -15.25
C SER A 7 -9.35 7.50 -16.21
N VAL A 8 -8.03 7.58 -16.08
CA VAL A 8 -7.19 8.38 -16.98
C VAL A 8 -7.39 7.95 -18.45
N GLU A 9 -7.62 6.66 -18.69
CA GLU A 9 -7.90 6.11 -20.02
C GLU A 9 -9.20 6.65 -20.63
N GLN A 10 -10.26 6.73 -19.81
CA GLN A 10 -11.54 7.29 -20.24
C GLN A 10 -11.38 8.77 -20.60
N ILE A 11 -10.61 9.52 -19.80
CA ILE A 11 -10.34 10.94 -20.05
C ILE A 11 -9.60 11.12 -21.38
N VAL A 12 -8.55 10.34 -21.63
CA VAL A 12 -7.75 10.43 -22.85
C VAL A 12 -8.53 9.98 -24.09
N ALA A 13 -9.36 8.93 -23.98
CA ALA A 13 -10.21 8.49 -25.09
C ALA A 13 -11.20 9.60 -25.52
N VAL A 14 -11.80 10.30 -24.57
CA VAL A 14 -12.72 11.43 -24.85
C VAL A 14 -11.99 12.60 -25.49
N LEU A 15 -10.77 12.91 -25.05
CA LEU A 15 -9.96 13.97 -25.67
C LEU A 15 -9.57 13.63 -27.12
N LYS A 16 -9.22 12.37 -27.40
CA LYS A 16 -8.93 11.92 -28.77
C LYS A 16 -10.15 12.01 -29.69
N GLN A 17 -11.33 11.66 -29.19
CA GLN A 17 -12.57 11.81 -29.97
C GLN A 17 -12.85 13.28 -30.33
N ALA A 18 -12.47 14.22 -29.47
CA ALA A 18 -12.55 15.65 -29.77
C ALA A 18 -11.51 16.09 -30.80
N GLU A 19 -10.30 15.52 -30.78
CA GLU A 19 -9.26 15.78 -31.79
C GLU A 19 -9.62 15.23 -33.18
N LEU A 20 -10.39 14.13 -33.23
CA LEU A 20 -10.94 13.56 -34.47
C LEU A 20 -12.08 14.40 -35.08
N GLY A 21 -12.40 15.57 -34.51
CA GLY A 21 -13.34 16.53 -35.06
C GLY A 21 -14.79 16.36 -34.62
N MET A 22 -15.09 15.52 -33.62
CA MET A 22 -16.45 15.45 -33.08
C MET A 22 -16.78 16.72 -32.28
N PRO A 23 -18.01 17.26 -32.41
CA PRO A 23 -18.41 18.44 -31.66
C PRO A 23 -18.43 18.14 -30.15
N VAL A 24 -17.80 19.03 -29.39
CA VAL A 24 -17.64 18.90 -27.93
C VAL A 24 -19.00 18.77 -27.22
N ALA A 25 -20.05 19.39 -27.75
CA ALA A 25 -21.41 19.31 -27.23
C ALA A 25 -21.99 17.88 -27.22
N ASP A 26 -21.68 17.08 -28.25
CA ASP A 26 -22.17 15.69 -28.33
C ASP A 26 -21.36 14.76 -27.43
N LEU A 27 -20.06 15.02 -27.28
CA LEU A 27 -19.20 14.30 -26.33
C LEU A 27 -19.64 14.49 -24.88
N ILE A 28 -19.98 15.73 -24.52
CA ILE A 28 -20.50 16.09 -23.19
C ILE A 28 -21.77 15.29 -22.89
N ARG A 29 -22.66 15.13 -23.88
CA ARG A 29 -23.92 14.36 -23.75
C ARG A 29 -23.67 12.87 -23.64
N GLN A 30 -22.78 12.30 -24.46
CA GLN A 30 -22.48 10.87 -24.47
C GLN A 30 -21.81 10.40 -23.17
N VAL A 31 -20.85 11.17 -22.66
CA VAL A 31 -20.08 10.79 -21.47
C VAL A 31 -20.75 11.28 -20.18
N GLY A 32 -21.67 12.24 -20.28
CA GLY A 32 -22.39 12.80 -19.14
C GLY A 32 -21.50 13.69 -18.27
N ILE A 33 -20.71 14.54 -18.91
CA ILE A 33 -19.73 15.43 -18.27
C ILE A 33 -20.19 16.89 -18.41
N SER A 34 -19.77 17.79 -17.51
CA SER A 34 -19.94 19.24 -17.71
C SER A 34 -18.85 19.82 -18.61
N GLU A 35 -19.19 20.84 -19.39
CA GLU A 35 -18.25 21.52 -20.28
C GLU A 35 -16.98 22.01 -19.56
N GLN A 36 -17.13 22.52 -18.34
CA GLN A 36 -16.02 22.95 -17.49
C GLN A 36 -15.01 21.83 -17.19
N MET A 37 -15.50 20.60 -16.99
CA MET A 37 -14.63 19.46 -16.70
C MET A 37 -13.87 19.00 -17.94
N PHE A 38 -14.49 19.07 -19.12
CA PHE A 38 -13.81 18.80 -20.39
C PHE A 38 -12.64 19.77 -20.62
N TYR A 39 -12.84 21.07 -20.45
CA TYR A 39 -11.74 22.05 -20.60
C TYR A 39 -10.66 21.90 -19.52
N ARG A 40 -11.02 21.50 -18.29
CA ARG A 40 -10.04 21.15 -17.25
C ARG A 40 -9.19 19.96 -17.66
N TRP A 41 -9.80 18.91 -18.23
CA TRP A 41 -9.06 17.76 -18.75
C TRP A 41 -8.19 18.15 -19.95
N LYS A 42 -8.71 18.95 -20.88
CA LYS A 42 -7.91 19.49 -21.97
C LYS A 42 -6.70 20.25 -21.43
N LYS A 43 -6.83 21.08 -20.38
CA LYS A 43 -5.68 21.76 -19.77
C LYS A 43 -4.69 20.82 -19.07
N GLN A 44 -5.16 19.77 -18.41
CA GLN A 44 -4.31 18.84 -17.64
C GLN A 44 -3.64 17.76 -18.49
N TYR A 45 -4.30 17.34 -19.58
CA TYR A 45 -3.89 16.21 -20.40
C TYR A 45 -3.61 16.62 -21.86
N ALA A 46 -3.70 17.90 -22.24
CA ALA A 46 -3.22 18.36 -23.55
C ALA A 46 -1.73 18.10 -23.67
N GLY A 47 -1.35 17.27 -24.63
CA GLY A 47 0.03 16.83 -24.86
C GLY A 47 0.36 15.45 -24.28
N MET A 48 -0.55 14.84 -23.51
CA MET A 48 -0.38 13.45 -23.06
C MET A 48 -0.73 12.49 -24.20
N GLN A 49 0.28 12.13 -25.00
CA GLN A 49 0.15 11.12 -26.04
C GLN A 49 -0.15 9.74 -25.43
N SER A 50 -0.78 8.84 -26.20
CA SER A 50 -1.13 7.48 -25.74
C SER A 50 0.02 6.71 -25.11
N ASP A 51 1.26 7.03 -25.50
CA ASP A 51 2.46 6.36 -25.02
C ASP A 51 2.75 6.70 -23.56
N GLN A 52 2.50 7.94 -23.12
CA GLN A 52 2.63 8.32 -21.71
C GLN A 52 1.57 7.64 -20.82
N VAL A 53 0.39 7.31 -21.37
CA VAL A 53 -0.63 6.53 -20.65
C VAL A 53 -0.20 5.07 -20.48
N ARG A 54 0.49 4.51 -21.48
CA ARG A 54 1.06 3.16 -21.41
C ARG A 54 2.24 3.10 -20.46
N GLU A 55 3.13 4.07 -20.48
CA GLU A 55 4.23 4.21 -19.52
C GLU A 55 3.70 4.38 -18.10
N LEU A 56 2.67 5.22 -17.89
CA LEU A 56 2.04 5.35 -16.57
C LEU A 56 1.39 4.04 -16.09
N LYS A 57 0.82 3.23 -16.98
CA LYS A 57 0.33 1.89 -16.63
C LYS A 57 1.47 0.96 -16.25
N GLN A 58 2.54 0.90 -17.06
CA GLN A 58 3.71 0.09 -16.77
C GLN A 58 4.32 0.49 -15.42
N LEU A 59 4.51 1.80 -15.18
CA LEU A 59 4.98 2.32 -13.90
C LEU A 59 3.99 2.04 -12.76
N GLN A 60 2.68 2.09 -12.97
CA GLN A 60 1.69 1.70 -11.95
C GLN A 60 1.68 0.21 -11.67
N GLU A 61 1.96 -0.64 -12.66
CA GLU A 61 2.00 -2.09 -12.53
C GLU A 61 3.33 -2.54 -11.88
N GLU A 62 4.42 -1.87 -12.22
CA GLU A 62 5.73 -2.02 -11.58
C GLU A 62 5.72 -1.54 -10.12
N ASN A 63 5.05 -0.43 -9.82
CA ASN A 63 4.87 0.04 -8.43
C ASN A 63 3.75 -0.71 -7.68
N GLY A 64 2.78 -1.25 -8.41
CA GLY A 64 1.62 -1.98 -7.91
C GLY A 64 1.91 -3.45 -7.64
N ARG A 65 3.02 -3.99 -8.16
CA ARG A 65 3.77 -5.07 -7.54
C ARG A 65 4.56 -4.46 -6.38
N PRO A 66 4.01 -4.37 -5.15
CA PRO A 66 4.83 -3.97 -4.03
C PRO A 66 6.04 -4.89 -4.04
N ARG A 67 7.22 -4.27 -4.02
CA ARG A 67 8.52 -4.93 -3.85
C ARG A 67 8.31 -5.97 -2.73
N SER A 68 8.15 -7.23 -3.13
CA SER A 68 7.66 -8.34 -2.31
C SER A 68 8.76 -8.82 -1.35
N TRP A 69 9.41 -7.88 -0.66
CA TRP A 69 10.39 -8.15 0.37
C TRP A 69 9.96 -7.64 1.74
N LEU A 70 8.79 -6.99 1.87
CA LEU A 70 8.17 -6.76 3.18
C LEU A 70 7.39 -8.03 3.58
N PRO A 71 7.91 -8.88 4.48
CA PRO A 71 7.26 -10.12 4.83
C PRO A 71 6.12 -9.82 5.80
N CYS A 72 4.88 -9.96 5.35
CA CYS A 72 3.70 -10.00 6.24
C CYS A 72 2.67 -11.07 5.80
N CYS A 73 2.83 -11.70 4.64
CA CYS A 73 1.84 -12.60 4.06
C CYS A 73 2.44 -14.00 3.84
N ALA A 74 2.71 -14.74 4.91
CA ALA A 74 2.93 -16.18 4.81
C ALA A 74 2.56 -16.84 6.14
N TRP A 75 1.26 -17.00 6.39
CA TRP A 75 0.64 -18.30 6.74
C TRP A 75 -0.81 -18.14 7.25
N THR A 76 -1.64 -19.08 6.80
CA THR A 76 -3.04 -19.40 7.19
C THR A 76 -4.17 -18.47 6.72
N GLY A 77 -4.80 -18.88 5.60
CA GLY A 77 -6.22 -19.23 5.51
C GLY A 77 -7.28 -18.16 5.79
N ASN A 78 -7.89 -17.67 4.70
CA ASN A 78 -9.30 -17.24 4.50
C ASN A 78 -9.39 -15.91 3.70
N PRO A 79 -9.99 -15.88 2.48
CA PRO A 79 -10.08 -14.68 1.65
C PRO A 79 -11.30 -13.79 1.91
N ALA A 80 -12.12 -14.05 2.94
CA ALA A 80 -13.33 -13.27 3.23
C ALA A 80 -13.28 -12.64 4.63
N GLY A 81 -12.36 -11.71 4.84
CA GLY A 81 -12.28 -10.97 6.09
C GLY A 81 -11.39 -9.75 5.91
N GLY A 82 -11.98 -8.56 5.97
CA GLY A 82 -11.30 -7.30 5.74
C GLY A 82 -9.94 -7.23 6.41
N CYS A 83 -9.00 -6.61 5.70
CA CYS A 83 -7.63 -6.33 6.11
C CYS A 83 -7.60 -5.38 7.31
N HIS A 84 -8.13 -5.81 8.44
CA HIS A 84 -7.75 -5.31 9.75
C HIS A 84 -6.27 -5.61 9.84
N LYS A 85 -5.45 -4.58 9.55
CA LYS A 85 -4.00 -4.61 9.68
C LYS A 85 -3.71 -5.33 10.99
N LYS A 86 -3.26 -6.59 10.93
CA LYS A 86 -2.62 -7.21 12.09
C LYS A 86 -1.40 -6.33 12.33
N VAL A 87 -1.54 -5.39 13.26
CA VAL A 87 -0.48 -4.49 13.64
C VAL A 87 0.64 -5.41 14.10
N ALA A 88 1.72 -5.47 13.33
CA ALA A 88 2.85 -6.34 13.63
C ALA A 88 3.21 -6.18 15.11
N ARG A 89 3.42 -7.31 15.79
CA ARG A 89 3.76 -7.31 17.22
C ARG A 89 4.95 -6.37 17.44
N PRO A 90 4.96 -5.58 18.53
CA PRO A 90 6.09 -4.70 18.81
C PRO A 90 7.45 -5.39 18.77
N SER A 91 7.54 -6.68 19.11
CA SER A 91 8.75 -7.50 18.97
C SER A 91 9.23 -7.61 17.52
N LEU A 92 8.35 -8.01 16.60
CA LEU A 92 8.68 -8.16 15.18
C LEU A 92 9.08 -6.83 14.54
N LYS A 93 8.43 -5.73 14.94
CA LYS A 93 8.80 -4.41 14.44
C LYS A 93 10.20 -3.97 14.87
N ARG A 94 10.65 -4.36 16.07
CA ARG A 94 12.02 -4.09 16.54
C ARG A 94 13.05 -4.82 15.68
N GLU A 95 12.82 -6.10 15.40
CA GLU A 95 13.69 -6.91 14.54
C GLU A 95 13.81 -6.31 13.13
N VAL A 96 12.70 -5.83 12.57
CA VAL A 96 12.70 -5.16 11.26
C VAL A 96 13.45 -3.83 11.31
N VAL A 97 13.30 -3.05 12.39
CA VAL A 97 14.08 -1.82 12.57
C VAL A 97 15.58 -2.12 12.66
N ASP A 98 15.98 -3.15 13.40
CA ASP A 98 17.39 -3.56 13.53
C ASP A 98 17.97 -4.04 12.19
N TYR A 99 17.20 -4.81 11.41
CA TYR A 99 17.56 -5.20 10.04
C TYR A 99 17.76 -3.99 9.13
N ILE A 100 16.88 -2.98 9.20
CA ILE A 100 16.97 -1.79 8.37
C ILE A 100 18.24 -0.98 8.71
N VAL A 101 18.57 -0.88 10.00
CA VAL A 101 19.77 -0.19 10.47
C VAL A 101 21.03 -0.92 10.00
N SER A 102 21.07 -2.25 10.09
CA SER A 102 22.26 -3.04 9.73
C SER A 102 22.46 -3.22 8.23
N HIS A 103 21.39 -3.30 7.44
CA HIS A 103 21.46 -3.62 6.01
C HIS A 103 21.52 -2.38 5.10
N TYR A 104 20.96 -1.25 5.55
CA TYR A 104 20.89 -0.02 4.76
C TYR A 104 21.64 1.16 5.39
N ASP A 105 22.40 0.92 6.48
CA ASP A 105 23.14 1.93 7.26
C ASP A 105 22.29 3.17 7.62
N LEU A 106 20.99 2.95 7.83
CA LEU A 106 20.07 4.01 8.20
C LEU A 106 20.15 4.27 9.69
N ASN A 107 20.15 5.56 10.07
CA ASN A 107 20.04 5.92 11.48
C ASN A 107 18.72 5.38 12.07
N MET A 108 18.79 4.81 13.28
CA MET A 108 17.66 4.29 14.08
C MET A 108 16.44 5.21 14.09
N ARG A 109 16.64 6.53 14.10
CA ARG A 109 15.56 7.53 14.04
C ARG A 109 14.76 7.46 12.74
N ARG A 110 15.46 7.29 11.61
CA ARG A 110 14.87 7.20 10.26
C ARG A 110 14.19 5.84 10.09
N ALA A 111 14.82 4.76 10.56
CA ALA A 111 14.24 3.42 10.57
C ALA A 111 12.93 3.34 11.37
N CYS A 112 12.89 3.90 12.60
CA CYS A 112 11.67 3.99 13.41
C CYS A 112 10.55 4.77 12.70
N ARG A 113 10.89 5.86 12.00
CA ARG A 113 9.92 6.69 11.25
C ARG A 113 9.35 5.92 10.05
N LEU A 114 10.18 5.18 9.33
CA LEU A 114 9.75 4.31 8.22
C LEU A 114 8.78 3.22 8.69
N MET A 115 9.09 2.56 9.80
CA MET A 115 8.26 1.49 10.38
C MET A 115 7.06 2.01 11.19
N LYS A 116 6.88 3.33 11.29
CA LYS A 116 5.84 3.99 12.10
C LYS A 116 5.82 3.48 13.54
N GLN A 117 7.01 3.30 14.13
CA GLN A 117 7.21 2.88 15.52
C GLN A 117 7.75 4.06 16.34
N SER A 118 7.27 4.20 17.58
CA SER A 118 7.85 5.17 18.52
C SER A 118 9.21 4.68 19.00
N ARG A 119 10.16 5.61 19.16
CA ARG A 119 11.52 5.29 19.61
C ARG A 119 11.55 4.63 20.98
N SER A 120 10.62 4.98 21.87
CA SER A 120 10.48 4.36 23.19
C SER A 120 10.31 2.84 23.11
N VAL A 121 9.64 2.33 22.07
CA VAL A 121 9.51 0.89 21.86
C VAL A 121 10.84 0.27 21.49
N GLN A 122 11.76 0.95 20.79
CA GLN A 122 13.08 0.38 20.50
C GLN A 122 13.97 0.35 21.75
N TYR A 123 13.89 1.40 22.58
CA TYR A 123 14.69 1.49 23.80
C TYR A 123 14.15 0.64 24.96
N TYR A 124 12.88 0.23 24.93
CA TYR A 124 12.28 -0.52 26.03
C TYR A 124 12.85 -1.94 26.14
N GLN A 125 13.54 -2.21 27.24
CA GLN A 125 13.98 -3.54 27.67
C GLN A 125 13.10 -4.05 28.81
N SER A 126 12.69 -5.32 28.73
CA SER A 126 11.88 -5.92 29.79
C SER A 126 12.76 -6.24 31.01
N VAL A 127 12.41 -5.68 32.17
CA VAL A 127 13.15 -5.90 33.43
C VAL A 127 12.73 -7.20 34.15
N LYS A 128 11.57 -7.77 33.79
CA LYS A 128 11.06 -8.98 34.45
C LYS A 128 11.86 -10.21 34.06
N ASP A 129 12.21 -11.03 35.05
CA ASP A 129 12.73 -12.38 34.81
C ASP A 129 11.75 -13.16 33.92
N PRO A 130 12.18 -13.65 32.75
CA PRO A 130 11.33 -14.41 31.85
C PRO A 130 10.79 -15.73 32.44
N LYS A 131 11.28 -16.18 33.60
CA LYS A 131 10.87 -17.45 34.27
C LYS A 131 10.87 -18.62 33.29
N GLN A 132 11.93 -18.74 32.49
CA GLN A 132 11.99 -19.69 31.37
C GLN A 132 11.83 -21.14 31.82
N ALA A 133 12.43 -21.51 32.95
CA ALA A 133 12.31 -22.84 33.54
C ALA A 133 10.85 -23.19 33.90
N LEU A 134 10.11 -22.25 34.52
CA LEU A 134 8.69 -22.45 34.84
C LEU A 134 7.84 -22.60 33.57
N ARG A 135 8.10 -21.78 32.55
CA ARG A 135 7.41 -21.86 31.26
C ARG A 135 7.71 -23.17 30.52
N GLY A 136 8.94 -23.66 30.59
CA GLY A 136 9.35 -24.97 30.04
C GLY A 136 8.58 -26.10 30.72
N ARG A 137 8.59 -26.13 32.05
CA ARG A 137 7.85 -27.12 32.86
C ARG A 137 6.35 -27.10 32.59
N MET A 138 5.75 -25.92 32.41
CA MET A 138 4.34 -25.79 32.03
C MET A 138 4.04 -26.37 30.64
N ARG A 139 4.95 -26.18 29.67
CA ARG A 139 4.81 -26.78 28.33
C ARG A 139 4.94 -28.30 28.37
N GLU A 140 5.90 -28.83 29.13
CA GLU A 140 6.08 -30.28 29.33
C GLU A 140 4.84 -30.92 29.96
N ILE A 141 4.28 -30.30 31.01
CA ILE A 141 3.03 -30.75 31.66
C ILE A 141 1.85 -30.68 30.68
N ALA A 142 1.77 -29.63 29.86
CA ALA A 142 0.73 -29.52 28.84
C ALA A 142 0.87 -30.62 27.78
N GLN A 143 2.08 -30.90 27.29
CA GLN A 143 2.34 -31.94 26.29
C GLN A 143 2.05 -33.34 26.80
N THR A 144 2.33 -33.61 28.08
CA THR A 144 2.07 -34.91 28.71
C THR A 144 0.61 -35.15 29.05
N ARG A 145 -0.20 -34.10 29.21
CA ARG A 145 -1.64 -34.18 29.55
C ARG A 145 -2.60 -34.09 28.37
N VAL A 146 -2.12 -33.74 27.18
CA VAL A 146 -2.94 -33.83 25.95
C VAL A 146 -3.04 -35.32 25.60
N ARG A 147 -4.06 -35.96 26.14
CA ARG A 147 -4.55 -37.29 25.77
C ARG A 147 -6.07 -37.20 25.63
#